data_AF-A0A8S0SBH2-F1
#
_entry.id   AF-A0A8S0SBH2-F1
#
_cell.length_a   1.000
_cell.length_b   1.000
_cell.length_c   1.000
_cell.angle_alpha   90.00
_cell.angle_beta   90.00
_cell.angle_gamma   90.00
#
_symmetry.space_group_name_H-M   'P 1'
#
loop_
_entity.id
_entity.type
_entity.pdbx_description
1 polymer ?
#
loop_
_entity_poly.entity_id
_entity_poly.type
_entity_poly.pdbx_seq_one_letter_code
_entity_poly.pdbx_strand_id
1 'polypeptide(L)'
;SDSKLLNMVGINTPRKDNSPLLQCTHHMCPIRVHWHVKVNYKDYWRVKIAITNFNYRMNYTQWTLVVQHPNLNNVTQVFSFDYKPLAPYASINDTGMFYGMKFYNDLLMEAGPSGNVQSEVLMQKDKNTFSLKQGWAFPRKVYFNGEECMLPPPDSYPSLANSAHPSRVSISTLFSFGLLVFVVMWG
;
A
#
# COMPACT_ATOMS: atom_id res chain seq x y z
N SER A 1 34.67 45.19 -9.02
CA SER A 1 35.17 43.91 -8.49
C SER A 1 34.52 42.77 -9.23
N ASP A 2 35.29 42.14 -10.10
CA ASP A 2 34.92 41.05 -10.99
C ASP A 2 34.52 39.77 -10.23
N SER A 3 33.38 39.16 -10.58
CA SER A 3 33.04 37.78 -10.21
C SER A 3 32.96 36.89 -11.45
N LYS A 4 34.07 36.84 -12.19
CA LYS A 4 34.29 35.94 -13.32
C LYS A 4 34.66 34.55 -12.80
N LEU A 5 33.71 33.81 -12.20
CA LEU A 5 34.02 32.48 -11.67
C LEU A 5 32.81 31.55 -11.50
N LEU A 6 31.94 31.41 -12.50
CA LEU A 6 31.02 30.25 -12.59
C LEU A 6 30.69 29.90 -14.05
N ASN A 7 31.71 29.60 -14.86
CA ASN A 7 31.52 28.84 -16.11
C ASN A 7 32.35 27.57 -16.01
N MET A 8 31.91 26.63 -15.17
CA MET A 8 32.37 25.26 -15.25
C MET A 8 31.45 24.52 -16.21
N VAL A 9 31.95 24.27 -17.41
CA VAL A 9 31.30 23.46 -18.44
C VAL A 9 31.04 22.07 -17.84
N GLY A 10 29.77 21.80 -17.57
CA GLY A 10 29.31 20.50 -17.09
C GLY A 10 29.55 19.43 -18.15
N ILE A 11 30.28 18.40 -17.73
CA ILE A 11 30.56 17.16 -18.45
C ILE A 11 29.27 16.62 -19.11
N ASN A 12 29.39 16.26 -20.40
CA ASN A 12 28.35 15.68 -21.25
C ASN A 12 27.70 14.44 -20.60
N THR A 13 26.62 14.65 -19.85
CA THR A 13 25.55 13.67 -19.66
C THR A 13 24.38 14.11 -20.55
N PRO A 14 23.60 13.19 -21.16
CA PRO A 14 22.46 13.56 -22.00
C PRO A 14 21.49 14.36 -21.13
N ARG A 15 21.44 15.67 -21.35
CA ARG A 15 20.66 16.60 -20.55
C ARG A 15 19.17 16.29 -20.71
N LYS A 16 18.57 15.66 -19.70
CA LYS A 16 17.12 15.79 -19.39
C LYS A 16 16.81 17.22 -18.90
N ASP A 17 17.33 18.25 -19.57
CA ASP A 17 17.32 19.63 -19.07
C ASP A 17 15.90 20.17 -18.87
N ASN A 18 14.95 19.74 -19.69
CA ASN A 18 13.58 20.26 -19.70
C ASN A 18 12.60 19.42 -18.85
N SER A 19 13.03 18.30 -18.25
CA SER A 19 12.13 17.49 -17.41
C SER A 19 12.08 18.02 -15.97
N PRO A 20 10.91 18.09 -15.33
CA PRO A 20 10.79 18.50 -13.94
C PRO A 20 11.64 17.57 -13.06
N LEU A 21 12.25 18.10 -11.99
CA LEU A 21 13.09 17.32 -11.09
C LEU A 21 12.29 16.25 -10.34
N LEU A 22 11.12 16.63 -9.86
CA LEU A 22 10.25 15.83 -9.00
C LEU A 22 8.80 16.18 -9.32
N GLN A 23 7.92 15.19 -9.29
CA GLN A 23 6.48 15.46 -9.27
C GLN A 23 6.04 15.85 -7.85
N CYS A 24 5.67 17.11 -7.66
CA CYS A 24 5.09 17.58 -6.40
C CYS A 24 3.72 16.93 -6.18
N THR A 25 3.46 16.51 -4.94
CA THR A 25 2.22 15.82 -4.56
C THR A 25 1.68 16.38 -3.25
N HIS A 26 0.37 16.21 -3.04
CA HIS A 26 -0.29 16.71 -1.84
C HIS A 26 0.15 15.98 -0.56
N HIS A 27 0.67 14.75 -0.67
CA HIS A 27 1.09 13.94 0.47
C HIS A 27 2.56 14.17 0.88
N MET A 28 3.23 15.18 0.30
CA MET A 28 4.55 15.69 0.70
C MET A 28 5.65 14.62 0.82
N CYS A 29 5.59 13.60 -0.02
CA CYS A 29 6.53 12.48 -0.03
C CYS A 29 7.10 12.36 -1.45
N PRO A 30 8.40 12.04 -1.61
CA PRO A 30 9.02 11.93 -2.93
C PRO A 30 8.68 10.61 -3.66
N ILE A 31 7.83 9.78 -3.04
CA ILE A 31 7.27 8.55 -3.58
C ILE A 31 5.75 8.53 -3.38
N ARG A 32 5.04 7.62 -4.06
CA ARG A 32 3.68 7.20 -3.71
C ARG A 32 3.73 5.81 -3.11
N VAL A 33 3.19 5.68 -1.90
CA VAL A 33 2.91 4.39 -1.27
C VAL A 33 1.46 4.05 -1.51
N HIS A 34 1.22 2.99 -2.27
CA HIS A 34 -0.11 2.45 -2.51
C HIS A 34 -0.33 1.22 -1.62
N TRP A 35 -1.20 1.38 -0.63
CA TRP A 35 -1.59 0.35 0.32
C TRP A 35 -2.95 -0.23 -0.05
N HIS A 36 -2.96 -1.48 -0.52
CA HIS A 36 -4.17 -2.11 -1.03
C HIS A 36 -4.51 -3.40 -0.29
N VAL A 37 -5.64 -3.44 0.40
CA VAL A 37 -6.15 -4.65 1.03
C VAL A 37 -6.68 -5.59 -0.05
N LYS A 38 -5.97 -6.70 -0.32
CA LYS A 38 -6.30 -7.66 -1.38
C LYS A 38 -7.35 -8.68 -0.94
N VAL A 39 -7.08 -9.37 0.16
CA VAL A 39 -7.90 -10.50 0.61
C VAL A 39 -8.02 -10.49 2.12
N ASN A 40 -9.22 -10.80 2.60
CA ASN A 40 -9.57 -10.87 4.01
C ASN A 40 -10.06 -12.29 4.36
N TYR A 41 -9.16 -13.19 4.77
CA TYR A 41 -9.49 -14.57 5.17
C TYR A 41 -10.05 -14.62 6.59
N LYS A 42 -10.37 -15.81 7.12
CA LYS A 42 -10.88 -15.97 8.49
C LYS A 42 -9.89 -15.43 9.53
N ASP A 43 -8.67 -15.93 9.52
CA ASP A 43 -7.65 -15.64 10.53
C ASP A 43 -6.51 -14.73 10.02
N TYR A 44 -6.44 -14.48 8.72
CA TYR A 44 -5.38 -13.70 8.08
C TYR A 44 -5.96 -12.66 7.13
N TRP A 45 -5.16 -11.63 6.85
CA TRP A 45 -5.46 -10.67 5.80
C TRP A 45 -4.19 -10.32 5.04
N ARG A 46 -4.36 -10.01 3.76
CA ARG A 46 -3.28 -9.77 2.81
C ARG A 46 -3.37 -8.36 2.28
N VAL A 47 -2.26 -7.63 2.38
CA VAL A 47 -2.09 -6.29 1.81
C VAL A 47 -1.05 -6.35 0.72
N LYS A 48 -1.30 -5.64 -0.38
CA LYS A 48 -0.31 -5.34 -1.41
C LYS A 48 0.21 -3.93 -1.20
N ILE A 49 1.52 -3.80 -1.11
CA ILE A 49 2.24 -2.54 -1.00
C ILE A 49 2.89 -2.29 -2.36
N ALA A 50 2.69 -1.11 -2.93
CA ALA A 50 3.45 -0.65 -4.08
C ALA A 50 4.08 0.71 -3.78
N ILE A 51 5.37 0.85 -4.09
CA ILE A 51 6.12 2.08 -3.94
C ILE A 51 6.44 2.57 -5.35
N THR A 52 6.05 3.80 -5.67
CA THR A 52 6.32 4.44 -6.96
C THR A 52 7.17 5.69 -6.76
N ASN A 53 8.27 5.79 -7.48
CA ASN A 53 9.15 6.95 -7.43
C ASN A 53 8.54 8.12 -8.25
N PHE A 54 8.59 9.33 -7.69
CA PHE A 54 8.19 10.56 -8.38
C PHE A 54 9.35 11.45 -8.81
N ASN A 55 10.57 11.09 -8.43
CA ASN A 55 11.77 11.80 -8.84
C ASN A 55 12.21 11.34 -10.24
N TYR A 56 12.28 12.27 -11.19
CA TYR A 56 12.61 11.97 -12.59
C TYR A 56 14.11 11.93 -12.87
N ARG A 57 14.95 12.21 -11.86
CA ARG A 57 16.40 12.30 -12.00
C ARG A 57 17.17 11.51 -10.93
N MET A 58 16.47 10.85 -10.02
CA MET A 58 17.08 10.14 -8.89
C MET A 58 16.48 8.76 -8.72
N ASN A 59 17.37 7.78 -8.60
CA ASN A 59 17.04 6.44 -8.15
C ASN A 59 17.28 6.36 -6.63
N TYR A 60 16.49 5.55 -5.91
CA TYR A 60 16.74 5.24 -4.51
C TYR A 60 17.39 3.87 -4.39
N THR A 61 18.62 3.84 -3.90
CA THR A 61 19.31 2.59 -3.53
C THR A 61 19.07 2.29 -2.05
N GLN A 62 19.00 1.00 -1.70
CA GLN A 62 18.78 0.53 -0.33
C GLN A 62 17.62 1.27 0.36
N TRP A 63 16.56 1.51 -0.40
CA TRP A 63 15.42 2.28 0.09
C TRP A 63 14.77 1.55 1.26
N THR A 64 14.21 2.35 2.17
CA THR A 64 13.50 1.86 3.36
C THR A 64 12.13 2.49 3.44
N LEU A 65 11.13 1.66 3.72
CA LEU A 65 9.76 2.07 3.99
C LEU A 65 9.39 1.61 5.40
N VAL A 66 9.25 2.56 6.32
CA VAL A 66 8.78 2.26 7.68
C VAL A 66 7.29 2.57 7.75
N VAL A 67 6.53 1.62 8.27
CA VAL A 67 5.08 1.72 8.40
C VAL A 67 4.70 1.48 9.84
N GLN A 68 3.84 2.32 10.39
CA GLN A 68 3.21 2.11 11.68
C GLN A 68 1.76 1.67 11.48
N HIS A 69 1.42 0.49 11.98
CA HIS A 69 0.07 -0.05 11.95
C HIS A 69 -0.13 -1.07 13.08
N PRO A 70 -1.26 -1.04 13.83
CA PRO A 70 -1.48 -1.89 15.01
C PRO A 70 -1.20 -3.38 14.78
N ASN A 71 -1.52 -3.89 13.59
CA ASN A 71 -1.41 -5.29 13.23
C ASN A 71 -0.04 -5.71 12.64
N LEU A 72 0.95 -4.79 12.59
CA LEU A 72 2.34 -5.13 12.23
C LEU A 72 3.10 -5.82 13.37
N ASN A 73 2.50 -5.88 14.56
CA ASN A 73 2.99 -6.71 15.66
C ASN A 73 2.87 -8.23 15.37
N ASN A 74 2.04 -8.64 14.41
CA ASN A 74 1.77 -10.03 14.08
C ASN A 74 1.86 -10.28 12.56
N VAL A 75 3.02 -9.95 12.00
CA VAL A 75 3.36 -10.22 10.59
C VAL A 75 3.72 -11.70 10.43
N THR A 76 3.01 -12.39 9.55
CA THR A 76 3.25 -13.81 9.25
C THR A 76 4.29 -13.97 8.16
N GLN A 77 4.16 -13.21 7.07
CA GLN A 77 5.05 -13.32 5.92
C GLN A 77 5.06 -12.02 5.11
N VAL A 78 6.23 -11.63 4.64
CA VAL A 78 6.42 -10.57 3.65
C VAL A 78 6.99 -11.21 2.38
N PHE A 79 6.41 -10.86 1.24
CA PHE A 79 6.77 -11.37 -0.07
C PHE A 79 7.55 -10.31 -0.83
N SER A 80 8.61 -10.69 -1.53
CA SER A 80 9.40 -9.83 -2.40
C SER A 80 10.17 -8.68 -1.73
N PHE A 81 9.92 -8.34 -0.47
CA PHE A 81 10.70 -7.40 0.34
C PHE A 81 11.26 -8.11 1.57
N ASP A 82 12.37 -7.59 2.09
CA ASP A 82 12.83 -7.92 3.43
C ASP A 82 12.07 -7.09 4.47
N TYR A 83 11.92 -7.66 5.66
CA TYR A 83 11.15 -7.06 6.74
C TYR A 83 11.92 -7.11 8.06
N LYS A 84 11.87 -6.01 8.81
CA LYS A 84 12.42 -5.91 10.16
C LYS A 84 11.41 -5.22 11.07
N PRO A 85 10.88 -5.89 12.11
CA PRO A 85 10.07 -5.21 13.11
C PRO A 85 10.93 -4.18 13.85
N LEU A 86 10.38 -2.99 14.06
CA LEU A 86 10.99 -1.94 14.85
C LEU A 86 10.23 -1.81 16.17
N ALA A 87 10.93 -2.07 17.27
CA ALA A 87 10.42 -1.87 18.63
C ALA A 87 11.22 -0.72 19.29
N PRO A 88 10.95 0.54 18.92
CA PRO A 88 11.69 1.68 19.47
C PRO A 88 11.51 1.80 20.99
N TYR A 89 10.39 1.29 21.50
CA TYR A 89 10.08 1.17 22.93
C TYR A 89 9.60 -0.25 23.22
N ALA A 90 9.93 -0.80 24.38
CA ALA A 90 9.60 -2.19 24.75
C ALA A 90 8.09 -2.51 24.72
N SER A 91 7.23 -1.47 24.75
CA SER A 91 5.77 -1.59 24.76
C SER A 91 5.11 -1.42 23.39
N ILE A 92 5.82 -0.95 22.36
CA ILE A 92 5.22 -0.58 21.06
C ILE A 92 5.92 -1.36 19.94
N ASN A 93 5.26 -2.44 19.50
CA ASN A 93 5.71 -3.33 18.42
C ASN A 93 4.84 -3.20 17.16
N ASP A 94 4.22 -2.03 16.95
CA ASP A 94 3.30 -1.77 15.84
C ASP A 94 3.99 -1.16 14.60
N THR A 95 5.32 -1.10 14.61
CA THR A 95 6.12 -0.45 13.57
C THR A 95 6.98 -1.49 12.87
N GLY A 96 6.96 -1.49 11.53
CA GLY A 96 7.73 -2.40 10.71
C GLY A 96 8.48 -1.67 9.60
N MET A 97 9.73 -2.07 9.37
CA MET A 97 10.56 -1.58 8.27
C MET A 97 10.57 -2.60 7.13
N PHE A 98 10.21 -2.15 5.94
CA PHE A 98 10.33 -2.87 4.68
C PHE A 98 11.49 -2.31 3.89
N TYR A 99 12.28 -3.17 3.25
CA TYR A 99 13.40 -2.75 2.41
C TYR A 99 13.62 -3.75 1.28
N GLY A 100 14.29 -3.27 0.23
CA GLY A 100 14.56 -4.09 -0.95
C GLY A 100 15.55 -5.21 -0.66
N MET A 101 15.31 -6.37 -1.26
CA MET A 101 16.22 -7.50 -1.28
C MET A 101 17.40 -7.18 -2.20
N LYS A 102 18.61 -7.43 -1.70
CA LYS A 102 19.85 -7.16 -2.44
C LYS A 102 19.85 -7.88 -3.80
N PHE A 103 20.24 -7.17 -4.86
CA PHE A 103 20.26 -7.68 -6.24
C PHE A 103 18.90 -8.06 -6.85
N TYR A 104 17.78 -7.71 -6.20
CA TYR A 104 16.45 -7.97 -6.74
C TYR A 104 15.64 -6.68 -6.88
N ASN A 105 15.43 -5.97 -5.78
CA ASN A 105 14.67 -4.72 -5.76
C ASN A 105 15.19 -3.72 -4.72
N ASP A 106 16.47 -3.82 -4.38
CA ASP A 106 17.23 -2.85 -3.59
C ASP A 106 17.46 -1.52 -4.33
N LEU A 107 17.15 -1.46 -5.62
CA LEU A 107 17.14 -0.25 -6.44
C LEU A 107 15.72 0.10 -6.89
N LEU A 108 15.21 1.24 -6.43
CA LEU A 108 13.99 1.86 -6.95
C LEU A 108 14.39 2.90 -7.99
N MET A 109 14.13 2.58 -9.26
CA MET A 109 14.45 3.45 -10.39
C MET A 109 13.67 4.78 -10.32
N GLU A 110 14.16 5.79 -11.03
CA GLU A 110 13.50 7.07 -11.27
C GLU A 110 12.08 6.90 -11.82
N ALA A 111 11.29 7.96 -11.72
CA ALA A 111 9.92 8.01 -12.18
C ALA A 111 9.80 7.57 -13.65
N GLY A 112 8.97 6.57 -13.91
CA GLY A 112 8.77 5.96 -15.21
C GLY A 112 8.10 4.58 -15.11
N PRO A 113 7.96 3.84 -16.22
CA PRO A 113 7.31 2.52 -16.25
C PRO A 113 7.94 1.51 -15.28
N SER A 114 9.25 1.60 -15.08
CA SER A 114 10.04 0.74 -14.17
C SER A 114 10.31 1.37 -12.81
N GLY A 115 9.81 2.58 -12.55
CA GLY A 115 10.00 3.33 -11.30
C GLY A 115 9.09 2.87 -10.17
N ASN A 116 8.80 1.56 -10.09
CA ASN A 116 7.96 1.01 -9.04
C ASN A 116 8.46 -0.34 -8.54
N VAL A 117 8.25 -0.59 -7.25
CA VAL A 117 8.49 -1.88 -6.60
C VAL A 117 7.23 -2.30 -5.84
N GLN A 118 6.98 -3.60 -5.76
CA GLN A 118 5.75 -4.14 -5.18
C GLN A 118 6.04 -5.32 -4.28
N SER A 119 5.22 -5.47 -3.25
CA SER A 119 5.29 -6.54 -2.26
C SER A 119 3.90 -6.89 -1.78
N GLU A 120 3.78 -8.05 -1.17
CA GLU A 120 2.59 -8.44 -0.42
C GLU A 120 3.00 -8.78 1.01
N VAL A 121 2.15 -8.45 1.96
CA VAL A 121 2.32 -8.80 3.37
C VAL A 121 1.09 -9.54 3.84
N LEU A 122 1.33 -10.68 4.49
CA LEU A 122 0.33 -11.49 5.16
C LEU A 122 0.45 -11.24 6.65
N MET A 123 -0.67 -10.83 7.26
CA MET A 123 -0.74 -10.58 8.69
C MET A 123 -1.84 -11.43 9.31
N GLN A 124 -1.58 -11.93 10.51
CA GLN A 124 -2.60 -12.61 11.30
C GLN A 124 -3.52 -11.58 11.94
N LYS A 125 -4.83 -11.82 11.92
CA LYS A 125 -5.80 -10.93 12.53
C LYS A 125 -5.77 -11.07 14.05
N ASP A 126 -5.72 -9.93 14.73
CA ASP A 126 -6.12 -9.86 16.13
C ASP A 126 -7.64 -9.67 16.21
N LYS A 127 -8.34 -10.65 16.79
CA LYS A 127 -9.81 -10.64 16.95
C LYS A 127 -10.30 -9.46 17.80
N ASN A 128 -9.45 -8.91 18.67
CA ASN A 128 -9.81 -7.81 19.56
C ASN A 128 -9.73 -6.45 18.86
N THR A 129 -8.84 -6.29 17.87
CA THR A 129 -8.57 -4.99 17.25
C THR A 129 -8.93 -4.90 15.77
N PHE A 130 -9.02 -6.03 15.07
CA PHE A 130 -9.21 -6.05 13.62
C PHE A 130 -10.57 -5.47 13.20
N SER A 131 -10.55 -4.47 12.32
CA SER A 131 -11.74 -3.84 11.76
C SER A 131 -11.46 -3.31 10.35
N LEU A 132 -12.44 -3.34 9.46
CA LEU A 132 -12.34 -2.66 8.16
C LEU A 132 -13.09 -1.33 8.15
N LYS A 133 -13.56 -0.87 9.32
CA LYS A 133 -14.28 0.40 9.47
C LYS A 133 -13.30 1.56 9.65
N GLN A 134 -13.72 2.76 9.25
CA GLN A 134 -13.04 4.03 9.54
C GLN A 134 -11.54 4.06 9.18
N GLY A 135 -11.18 3.42 8.07
CA GLY A 135 -9.81 3.42 7.60
C GLY A 135 -8.82 2.63 8.48
N TRP A 136 -9.28 1.80 9.43
CA TRP A 136 -8.39 1.04 10.32
C TRP A 136 -7.34 0.21 9.58
N ALA A 137 -7.70 -0.33 8.41
CA ALA A 137 -6.82 -1.18 7.61
C ALA A 137 -5.64 -0.44 6.97
N PHE A 138 -5.58 0.88 7.08
CA PHE A 138 -4.54 1.72 6.50
C PHE A 138 -3.51 2.15 7.54
N PRO A 139 -2.25 2.39 7.13
CA PRO A 139 -1.20 2.85 8.04
C PRO A 139 -1.56 4.12 8.81
N ARG A 140 -1.08 4.21 10.05
CA ARG A 140 -1.18 5.42 10.87
C ARG A 140 -0.06 6.41 10.59
N LYS A 141 1.13 5.90 10.27
CA LYS A 141 2.31 6.66 9.86
C LYS A 141 3.12 5.90 8.82
N VAL A 142 3.78 6.66 7.95
CA VAL A 142 4.67 6.12 6.92
C VAL A 142 5.91 7.00 6.86
N TYR A 143 7.09 6.38 6.85
CA TYR A 143 8.36 7.05 6.60
C TYR A 143 9.05 6.40 5.41
N PHE A 144 9.62 7.22 4.53
CA PHE A 144 10.45 6.77 3.43
C PHE A 144 11.86 7.31 3.59
N ASN A 145 12.87 6.43 3.69
CA ASN A 145 14.27 6.81 3.94
C ASN A 145 14.47 7.76 5.15
N GLY A 146 13.59 7.65 6.16
CA GLY A 146 13.63 8.48 7.36
C GLY A 146 12.76 9.75 7.33
N GLU A 147 12.22 10.12 6.17
CA GLU A 147 11.32 11.28 6.04
C GLU A 147 9.85 10.86 6.22
N GLU A 148 9.08 11.61 7.01
CA GLU A 148 7.65 11.32 7.27
C GLU A 148 6.78 11.75 6.07
N CYS A 149 5.92 10.84 5.61
CA CYS A 149 4.99 11.09 4.52
C CYS A 149 3.59 11.38 5.07
N MET A 150 2.93 12.41 4.53
CA MET A 150 1.59 12.78 4.99
C MET A 150 0.55 11.78 4.51
N LEU A 151 -0.31 11.35 5.42
CA LEU A 151 -1.43 10.45 5.11
C LEU A 151 -2.71 11.27 4.93
N PRO A 152 -3.61 10.81 4.06
CA PRO A 152 -4.91 11.45 3.93
C PRO A 152 -5.73 11.24 5.22
N PRO A 153 -6.71 12.10 5.51
CA PRO A 153 -7.47 12.01 6.75
C PRO A 153 -8.33 10.74 6.77
N PRO A 154 -8.63 10.14 7.95
CA PRO A 154 -9.25 8.82 8.04
C PRO A 154 -10.61 8.65 7.33
N ASP A 155 -11.37 9.75 7.21
CA ASP A 155 -12.66 9.87 6.53
C ASP A 155 -12.56 9.78 5.00
N SER A 156 -11.39 10.07 4.44
CA SER A 156 -11.14 9.99 2.99
C SER A 156 -10.75 8.60 2.50
N TYR A 157 -10.45 7.66 3.40
CA TYR A 157 -10.13 6.29 3.02
C TYR A 157 -11.36 5.57 2.45
N PRO A 158 -11.19 4.71 1.44
CA PRO A 158 -12.30 3.99 0.86
C PRO A 158 -12.92 3.06 1.90
N SER A 159 -14.24 3.22 2.11
CA SER A 159 -15.04 2.30 2.90
C SER A 159 -15.50 1.12 2.06
N LEU A 160 -15.66 -0.05 2.69
CA LEU A 160 -16.35 -1.17 2.05
C LEU A 160 -17.76 -0.73 1.65
N ALA A 161 -18.12 -0.90 0.39
CA ALA A 161 -19.50 -0.74 -0.04
C ALA A 161 -20.37 -1.77 0.72
N ASN A 162 -21.41 -1.30 1.41
CA ASN A 162 -22.45 -2.15 1.96
C ASN A 162 -23.34 -2.66 0.81
N SER A 163 -22.78 -3.36 -0.16
CA SER A 163 -23.49 -3.87 -1.33
C SER A 163 -23.59 -5.39 -1.23
N ALA A 164 -24.36 -5.86 -0.25
CA ALA A 164 -25.09 -7.11 -0.46
C ALA A 164 -26.25 -6.74 -1.38
N HIS A 165 -26.15 -7.11 -2.66
CA HIS A 165 -27.32 -7.01 -3.53
C HIS A 165 -28.39 -7.91 -2.91
N PRO A 166 -29.56 -7.39 -2.51
CA PRO A 166 -30.62 -8.27 -2.05
C PRO A 166 -30.89 -9.23 -3.19
N SER A 167 -30.61 -10.51 -2.97
CA SER A 167 -30.97 -11.55 -3.92
C SER A 167 -32.48 -11.44 -4.08
N ARG A 168 -32.94 -10.83 -5.18
CA ARG A 168 -34.35 -10.82 -5.53
C ARG A 168 -34.67 -12.27 -5.91
N VAL A 169 -35.06 -13.06 -4.92
CA VAL A 169 -35.70 -14.35 -5.20
C VAL A 169 -36.92 -14.01 -6.03
N SER A 170 -36.89 -14.41 -7.31
CA SER A 170 -38.00 -14.14 -8.21
C SER A 170 -39.24 -14.82 -7.63
N ILE A 171 -40.33 -14.07 -7.44
CA ILE A 171 -41.60 -14.59 -6.91
C ILE A 171 -42.07 -15.80 -7.74
N SER A 172 -41.76 -15.81 -9.05
CA SER A 172 -41.99 -16.94 -9.94
C SER A 172 -41.28 -18.23 -9.48
N THR A 173 -40.03 -18.15 -8.99
CA THR A 173 -39.30 -19.34 -8.50
C THR A 173 -39.91 -19.93 -7.23
N LEU A 174 -40.47 -19.10 -6.36
CA LEU A 174 -41.20 -19.55 -5.16
C LEU A 174 -42.54 -20.21 -5.54
N PHE A 175 -43.25 -19.64 -6.51
CA PHE A 175 -44.50 -20.19 -7.02
C PHE A 175 -44.31 -21.55 -7.71
N SER A 176 -43.29 -21.67 -8.55
CA SER A 176 -42.96 -22.93 -9.23
C SER A 176 -42.59 -24.03 -8.24
N PHE A 177 -41.84 -23.71 -7.18
CA PHE A 177 -41.50 -24.66 -6.13
C PHE A 177 -42.74 -25.08 -5.32
N GLY A 178 -43.62 -24.13 -4.97
CA GLY A 178 -44.88 -24.42 -4.28
C GLY A 178 -45.80 -25.33 -5.09
N LEU A 179 -45.94 -25.09 -6.40
CA LEU A 179 -46.71 -25.94 -7.31
C LEU A 179 -46.13 -27.35 -7.42
N LEU A 180 -44.81 -27.50 -7.52
CA LEU A 180 -44.15 -28.81 -7.55
C LEU A 180 -44.42 -29.61 -6.27
N VAL A 181 -44.30 -28.97 -5.10
CA VAL A 181 -44.61 -29.62 -3.81
C VAL A 181 -46.09 -30.03 -3.74
N PHE A 182 -46.99 -29.17 -4.22
CA PHE A 182 -48.43 -29.46 -4.24
C PHE A 182 -48.76 -30.66 -5.14
N VAL A 183 -48.17 -30.72 -6.34
CA VAL A 183 -48.35 -31.84 -7.28
C VAL A 183 -47.78 -33.14 -6.73
N VAL A 184 -46.64 -33.13 -6.05
CA VAL A 184 -46.05 -34.36 -5.46
C VAL A 184 -46.86 -34.87 -4.27
N MET A 185 -47.47 -33.98 -3.50
CA MET A 185 -48.25 -34.38 -2.32
C MET A 185 -49.66 -34.88 -2.66
N TRP A 186 -50.25 -34.40 -3.76
CA TRP A 186 -51.65 -34.68 -4.13
C TRP A 186 -51.82 -35.36 -5.50
N GLY A 187 -50.71 -35.76 -6.14
CA GLY A 187 -50.68 -36.54 -7.38
C GLY A 187 -50.31 -38.01 -7.16
#